data_AF-A0AAU1KZF4-F1
#
_entry.id   AF-A0AAU1KZF4-F1
#
_cell.length_a   1.000
_cell.length_b   1.000
_cell.length_c   1.000
_cell.angle_alpha   90.00
_cell.angle_beta   90.00
_cell.angle_gamma   90.00
#
_symmetry.space_group_name_H-M   'P 1'
#
loop_
_entity.id
_entity.type
_entity.pdbx_description
1 polymer ?
#
loop_
_entity_poly.entity_id
_entity_poly.type
_entity_poly.pdbx_seq_one_letter_code
_entity_poly.pdbx_strand_id
1 'polypeptide(L)'
;MTTVAPESDVRRHELAEFLRSRRERITPEQVGLPRGRRRRTPGLRREEVAQLSAVGVTWYTWLEQAREIQVSPQVLDALARALLLDSSERTHLFALAGSLDPAPHAPCPSVTPALRAMLDRLGPIPACIQNSRYDILAYNATYGRLLCDLDALPPEDRNCLWLTFTNADWRASLVDVGEVNRNIAAKFRAAMAEHLAEPAWKALLARLEAGSAEFREVWARHEVVGQGGRTKYIRNAHVGLLHLEHTNLWLGPGAGPRLVTMVPVDEESRARLERLERLEHLEAAAV
;
A
#
# COMPACT_ATOMS: atom_id res chain seq x y z
N MET A 1 -3.25 2.99 -42.78
CA MET A 1 -1.98 2.52 -42.17
C MET A 1 -1.91 3.09 -40.77
N THR A 2 -2.23 2.28 -39.77
CA THR A 2 -2.16 2.68 -38.36
C THR A 2 -0.70 2.58 -37.95
N THR A 3 -0.02 3.72 -37.82
CA THR A 3 1.36 3.79 -37.35
C THR A 3 1.36 3.36 -35.88
N VAL A 4 1.83 2.14 -35.60
CA VAL A 4 2.05 1.68 -34.23
C VAL A 4 3.22 2.50 -33.67
N ALA A 5 2.97 3.27 -32.60
CA ALA A 5 4.01 4.04 -31.95
C ALA A 5 5.12 3.09 -31.42
N PRO A 6 6.40 3.48 -31.48
CA PRO A 6 7.49 2.65 -30.95
C PRO A 6 7.28 2.40 -29.46
N GLU A 7 7.69 1.23 -28.96
CA GLU A 7 7.46 0.79 -27.57
C GLU A 7 7.99 1.80 -26.52
N SER A 8 9.08 2.51 -26.85
CA SER A 8 9.63 3.60 -26.03
C SER A 8 8.69 4.81 -25.92
N ASP A 9 7.90 5.09 -26.95
CA ASP A 9 6.93 6.18 -26.97
C ASP A 9 5.72 5.85 -26.09
N VAL A 10 5.23 4.60 -26.15
CA VAL A 10 4.14 4.12 -25.28
C VAL A 10 4.56 4.20 -23.81
N ARG A 11 5.75 3.69 -23.45
CA ARG A 11 6.25 3.75 -22.07
C ARG A 11 6.42 5.18 -21.55
N ARG A 12 6.84 6.12 -22.39
CA ARG A 12 6.94 7.55 -22.02
C ARG A 12 5.58 8.17 -21.73
N HIS A 13 4.57 7.85 -22.53
CA HIS A 13 3.20 8.32 -22.29
C HIS A 13 2.64 7.74 -20.99
N GLU A 14 2.86 6.45 -20.73
CA GLU A 14 2.47 5.81 -19.47
C GLU A 14 3.19 6.43 -18.27
N LEU A 15 4.49 6.74 -18.37
CA LEU A 15 5.24 7.45 -17.34
C LEU A 15 4.66 8.84 -17.05
N ALA A 16 4.33 9.58 -18.10
CA ALA A 16 3.74 10.92 -17.98
C ALA A 16 2.36 10.88 -17.32
N GLU A 17 1.51 9.91 -17.69
CA GLU A 17 0.19 9.70 -17.08
C GLU A 17 0.31 9.26 -15.62
N PHE A 18 1.22 8.34 -15.32
CA PHE A 18 1.49 7.89 -13.96
C PHE A 18 1.89 9.06 -13.05
N LEU A 19 2.87 9.85 -13.44
CA LEU A 19 3.34 11.01 -12.66
C LEU A 19 2.24 12.05 -12.47
N ARG A 20 1.45 12.33 -13.51
CA ARG A 20 0.30 13.24 -13.43
C ARG A 20 -0.73 12.74 -12.41
N SER A 21 -1.11 11.46 -12.49
CA SER A 21 -2.05 10.82 -11.56
C SER A 21 -1.55 10.92 -10.11
N ARG A 22 -0.26 10.62 -9.86
CA ARG A 22 0.31 10.73 -8.51
C ARG A 22 0.33 12.17 -8.01
N ARG A 23 0.74 13.13 -8.85
CA ARG A 23 0.78 14.56 -8.51
C ARG A 23 -0.59 15.10 -8.11
N GLU A 24 -1.64 14.72 -8.84
CA GLU A 24 -3.00 15.22 -8.61
C GLU A 24 -3.66 14.64 -7.36
N ARG A 25 -3.15 13.50 -6.86
CA ARG A 25 -3.62 12.84 -5.63
C ARG A 25 -3.04 13.46 -4.35
N ILE A 26 -1.79 13.93 -4.39
CA ILE A 26 -1.11 14.45 -3.19
C ILE A 26 -1.54 15.90 -2.93
N THR A 27 -1.99 16.18 -1.70
CA THR A 27 -2.31 17.55 -1.29
C THR A 27 -1.05 18.29 -0.83
N PRO A 28 -0.98 19.63 -0.98
CA PRO A 28 0.16 20.43 -0.50
C PRO A 28 0.50 20.17 0.98
N GLU A 29 -0.51 20.04 1.82
CA GLU A 29 -0.35 19.84 3.27
C GLU A 29 0.37 18.53 3.60
N GLN A 30 0.18 17.48 2.80
CA GLN A 30 0.85 16.18 2.99
C GLN A 30 2.37 16.27 2.80
N VAL A 31 2.85 17.28 2.09
CA VAL A 31 4.27 17.53 1.83
C VAL A 31 4.75 18.82 2.52
N GLY A 32 4.00 19.32 3.50
CA GLY A 32 4.35 20.49 4.30
C GLY A 32 4.21 21.83 3.58
N LEU A 33 3.55 21.86 2.41
CA LEU A 33 3.30 23.08 1.66
C LEU A 33 1.93 23.68 2.04
N PRO A 34 1.80 25.02 2.09
CA PRO A 34 0.51 25.65 2.31
C PRO A 34 -0.40 25.47 1.08
N ARG A 35 -1.70 25.27 1.30
CA ARG A 35 -2.69 25.11 0.22
C ARG A 35 -2.71 26.28 -0.77
N GLY A 36 -2.44 27.51 -0.28
CA GLY A 36 -2.53 28.75 -1.05
C GLY A 36 -3.98 29.21 -1.33
N ARG A 37 -4.17 30.44 -1.83
CA ARG A 37 -5.49 30.98 -2.22
C ARG A 37 -5.80 30.67 -3.69
N ARG A 38 -7.06 30.27 -3.99
CA ARG A 38 -7.60 29.90 -5.33
C ARG A 38 -6.75 28.88 -6.09
N ARG A 39 -7.01 27.58 -5.86
CA ARG A 39 -6.35 26.46 -6.55
C ARG A 39 -7.33 25.81 -7.53
N ARG A 40 -6.90 25.62 -8.79
CA ARG A 40 -7.69 24.92 -9.85
C ARG A 40 -7.36 23.42 -9.94
N THR A 41 -6.15 23.02 -9.55
CA THR A 41 -5.71 21.63 -9.51
C THR A 41 -6.02 21.03 -8.13
N PRO A 42 -6.57 19.81 -8.04
CA PRO A 42 -6.93 19.19 -6.77
C PRO A 42 -5.72 18.92 -5.86
N GLY A 43 -4.59 18.51 -6.44
CA GLY A 43 -3.34 18.21 -5.72
C GLY A 43 -2.19 19.21 -5.97
N LEU A 44 -0.98 18.67 -6.06
CA LEU A 44 0.25 19.44 -6.28
C LEU A 44 0.30 20.05 -7.70
N ARG A 45 0.88 21.24 -7.81
CA ARG A 45 1.25 21.89 -9.07
C ARG A 45 2.57 21.32 -9.59
N ARG A 46 2.81 21.45 -10.90
CA ARG A 46 4.10 21.08 -11.51
C ARG A 46 5.27 21.80 -10.84
N GLU A 47 5.08 23.07 -10.53
CA GLU A 47 6.05 23.92 -9.84
C GLU A 47 6.42 23.36 -8.45
N GLU A 48 5.43 22.88 -7.71
CA GLU A 48 5.61 22.32 -6.36
C GLU A 48 6.36 20.99 -6.42
N VAL A 49 6.00 20.10 -7.35
CA VAL A 49 6.75 18.83 -7.54
C VAL A 49 8.18 19.10 -7.97
N ALA A 50 8.38 20.03 -8.90
CA ALA A 50 9.70 20.42 -9.37
C ALA A 50 10.58 20.96 -8.23
N GLN A 51 10.01 21.81 -7.37
CA GLN A 51 10.67 22.30 -6.16
C GLN A 51 11.03 21.16 -5.19
N LEU A 52 10.07 20.27 -4.87
CA LEU A 52 10.26 19.16 -3.94
C LEU A 52 11.27 18.11 -4.43
N SER A 53 11.39 17.95 -5.74
CA SER A 53 12.34 17.02 -6.37
C SER A 53 13.65 17.68 -6.83
N ALA A 54 13.83 18.98 -6.54
CA ALA A 54 15.00 19.77 -6.94
C ALA A 54 15.30 19.71 -8.46
N VAL A 55 14.26 19.75 -9.29
CA VAL A 55 14.37 19.81 -10.77
C VAL A 55 13.77 21.12 -11.31
N GLY A 56 14.09 21.46 -12.56
CA GLY A 56 13.50 22.63 -13.22
C GLY A 56 12.01 22.41 -13.55
N VAL A 57 11.17 23.44 -13.35
CA VAL A 57 9.73 23.40 -13.68
C VAL A 57 9.47 23.04 -15.15
N THR A 58 10.26 23.62 -16.06
CA THR A 58 10.19 23.32 -17.50
C THR A 58 10.52 21.85 -17.78
N TRP A 59 11.53 21.31 -17.11
CA TRP A 59 11.94 19.92 -17.27
C TRP A 59 10.83 18.96 -16.79
N TYR A 60 10.26 19.21 -15.61
CA TYR A 60 9.15 18.38 -15.09
C TYR A 60 7.90 18.49 -15.97
N THR A 61 7.67 19.67 -16.57
CA THR A 61 6.59 19.86 -17.54
C THR A 61 6.81 19.02 -18.81
N TRP A 62 8.04 18.94 -19.31
CA TRP A 62 8.39 18.08 -20.45
C TRP A 62 8.20 16.60 -20.13
N LEU A 63 8.55 16.18 -18.90
CA LEU A 63 8.32 14.82 -18.42
C LEU A 63 6.83 14.46 -18.45
N GLU A 64 5.95 15.30 -17.88
CA GLU A 64 4.49 15.09 -17.91
C GLU A 64 3.83 15.28 -19.29
N GLN A 65 4.58 15.76 -20.29
CA GLN A 65 4.17 15.87 -21.69
C GLN A 65 4.70 14.70 -22.55
N ALA A 66 5.34 13.70 -21.93
CA ALA A 66 5.95 12.57 -22.63
C ALA A 66 6.99 12.98 -23.69
N ARG A 67 7.65 14.14 -23.51
CA ARG A 67 8.72 14.56 -24.42
C ARG A 67 9.94 13.64 -24.32
N GLU A 68 10.74 13.61 -25.38
CA GLU A 68 12.01 12.89 -25.38
C GLU A 68 13.05 13.60 -24.53
N ILE A 69 13.15 13.19 -23.27
CA ILE A 69 14.14 13.68 -22.32
C ILE A 69 14.78 12.50 -21.60
N GLN A 70 16.05 12.65 -21.24
CA GLN A 70 16.74 11.68 -20.40
C GLN A 70 16.34 11.92 -18.94
N VAL A 71 16.03 10.83 -18.23
CA VAL A 71 15.69 10.86 -16.81
C VAL A 71 16.68 9.98 -16.05
N SER A 72 17.40 10.55 -15.10
CA SER A 72 18.38 9.81 -14.30
C SER A 72 17.71 9.05 -13.14
N PRO A 73 18.30 7.94 -12.66
CA PRO A 73 17.79 7.22 -11.49
C PRO A 73 17.65 8.10 -10.25
N GLN A 74 18.55 9.08 -10.07
CA GLN A 74 18.51 10.02 -8.96
C GLN A 74 17.29 10.95 -9.02
N VAL A 75 16.88 11.36 -10.22
CA VAL A 75 15.68 12.19 -10.41
C VAL A 75 14.42 11.36 -10.17
N LEU A 76 14.35 10.12 -10.64
CA LEU A 76 13.24 9.20 -10.34
C LEU A 76 13.09 8.98 -8.83
N ASP A 77 14.22 8.80 -8.14
CA ASP A 77 14.25 8.65 -6.69
C ASP A 77 13.76 9.91 -5.95
N ALA A 78 14.15 11.11 -6.41
CA ALA A 78 13.65 12.38 -5.88
C ALA A 78 12.15 12.57 -6.14
N LEU A 79 11.66 12.20 -7.33
CA LEU A 79 10.24 12.22 -7.68
C LEU A 79 9.44 11.23 -6.83
N ALA A 80 9.97 10.03 -6.59
CA ALA A 80 9.34 9.03 -5.74
C ALA A 80 9.12 9.55 -4.31
N ARG A 81 10.12 10.26 -3.75
CA ARG A 81 9.98 10.95 -2.46
C ARG A 81 8.97 12.10 -2.51
N ALA A 82 9.09 13.00 -3.49
CA ALA A 82 8.24 14.17 -3.62
C ALA A 82 6.75 13.82 -3.78
N LEU A 83 6.46 12.70 -4.44
CA LEU A 83 5.10 12.19 -4.69
C LEU A 83 4.63 11.16 -3.65
N LEU A 84 5.41 10.94 -2.58
CA LEU A 84 5.12 10.01 -1.50
C LEU A 84 4.78 8.59 -1.98
N LEU A 85 5.51 8.09 -2.98
CA LEU A 85 5.23 6.79 -3.59
C LEU A 85 5.49 5.64 -2.61
N ASP A 86 4.57 4.68 -2.57
CA ASP A 86 4.82 3.41 -1.90
C ASP A 86 5.78 2.50 -2.71
N SER A 87 6.16 1.36 -2.14
CA SER A 87 7.12 0.42 -2.76
C SER A 87 6.65 -0.07 -4.14
N SER A 88 5.36 -0.39 -4.26
CA SER A 88 4.73 -0.82 -5.51
C SER A 88 4.74 0.28 -6.57
N GLU A 89 4.38 1.51 -6.17
CA GLU A 89 4.41 2.70 -7.05
C GLU A 89 5.83 3.06 -7.49
N ARG A 90 6.81 2.95 -6.59
CA ARG A 90 8.23 3.18 -6.89
C ARG A 90 8.74 2.15 -7.90
N THR A 91 8.47 0.87 -7.66
CA THR A 91 8.85 -0.21 -8.58
C THR A 91 8.29 0.04 -9.98
N HIS A 92 7.02 0.45 -10.05
CA HIS A 92 6.37 0.78 -11.31
C HIS A 92 6.99 2.01 -11.99
N LEU A 93 7.32 3.07 -11.23
CA LEU A 93 8.00 4.26 -11.75
C LEU A 93 9.32 3.89 -12.46
N PHE A 94 10.16 3.09 -11.81
CA PHE A 94 11.45 2.68 -12.36
C PHE A 94 11.29 1.76 -13.58
N ALA A 95 10.31 0.85 -13.55
CA ALA A 95 9.99 0.00 -14.70
C ALA A 95 9.54 0.82 -15.93
N LEU A 96 8.65 1.80 -15.75
CA LEU A 96 8.21 2.69 -16.83
C LEU A 96 9.35 3.53 -17.40
N ALA A 97 10.27 3.96 -16.54
CA ALA A 97 11.45 4.70 -16.96
C ALA A 97 12.56 3.81 -17.58
N GLY A 98 12.41 2.48 -17.56
CA GLY A 98 13.44 1.55 -18.03
C GLY A 98 14.74 1.64 -17.24
N SER A 99 14.67 2.03 -15.97
CA SER A 99 15.83 2.26 -15.09
C SER A 99 15.83 1.27 -13.93
N LEU A 100 17.01 0.91 -13.45
CA LEU A 100 17.15 0.19 -12.19
C LEU A 100 16.91 1.14 -11.02
N ASP A 101 16.23 0.64 -10.00
CA ASP A 101 16.02 1.36 -8.74
C ASP A 101 17.29 1.29 -7.89
N PRO A 102 17.91 2.43 -7.53
CA PRO A 102 19.09 2.44 -6.65
C PRO A 102 18.77 2.07 -5.19
N ALA A 103 17.50 2.08 -4.79
CA ALA A 103 17.05 1.81 -3.42
C ALA A 103 15.66 1.13 -3.40
N PRO A 104 15.56 -0.14 -3.85
CA PRO A 104 14.28 -0.86 -3.95
C PRO A 104 13.58 -1.10 -2.60
N HIS A 105 14.33 -1.05 -1.50
CA HIS A 105 13.82 -1.21 -0.13
C HIS A 105 13.75 0.11 0.64
N ALA A 106 13.71 1.24 -0.05
CA ALA A 106 13.52 2.53 0.59
C ALA A 106 12.21 2.54 1.40
N PRO A 107 12.21 3.02 2.65
CA PRO A 107 10.99 3.18 3.43
C PRO A 107 9.96 4.04 2.69
N CYS A 108 8.68 3.68 2.79
CA CYS A 108 7.62 4.47 2.18
C CYS A 108 7.63 5.90 2.78
N PRO A 109 7.78 6.96 1.98
CA PRO A 109 7.86 8.34 2.49
C PRO A 109 6.58 8.79 3.22
N SER A 110 5.44 8.14 2.95
CA SER A 110 4.17 8.42 3.65
C SER A 110 4.17 7.91 5.10
N VAL A 111 5.07 6.99 5.47
CA VAL A 111 5.26 6.52 6.84
C VAL A 111 6.36 7.33 7.50
N THR A 112 5.97 8.38 8.21
CA THR A 112 6.93 9.25 8.91
C THR A 112 7.57 8.55 10.12
N PRO A 113 8.75 9.00 10.59
CA PRO A 113 9.35 8.49 11.82
C PRO A 113 8.42 8.59 13.03
N ALA A 114 7.60 9.64 13.11
CA ALA A 114 6.61 9.81 14.18
C ALA A 114 5.50 8.74 14.12
N LEU A 115 5.01 8.41 12.92
CA LEU A 115 4.03 7.35 12.74
C LEU A 115 4.60 5.98 13.10
N ARG A 116 5.87 5.72 12.77
CA ARG A 116 6.57 4.50 13.17
C ARG A 116 6.73 4.41 14.68
N ALA A 117 7.22 5.46 15.32
CA ALA A 117 7.33 5.51 16.78
C ALA A 117 5.97 5.31 17.46
N MET A 118 4.89 5.85 16.89
CA MET A 118 3.53 5.62 17.40
C MET A 118 3.12 4.15 17.24
N LEU A 119 3.35 3.53 16.07
CA LEU A 119 3.07 2.11 15.84
C LEU A 119 3.77 1.22 16.88
N ASP A 120 5.04 1.48 17.14
CA ASP A 120 5.85 0.71 18.09
C ASP A 120 5.28 0.80 19.52
N ARG A 121 4.67 1.94 19.87
CA ARG A 121 4.05 2.16 21.20
C ARG A 121 2.65 1.57 21.34
N LEU A 122 2.05 1.05 20.29
CA LEU A 122 0.74 0.39 20.35
C LEU A 122 0.83 -1.06 20.84
N GLY A 123 2.02 -1.68 20.86
CA GLY A 123 2.22 -3.00 21.44
C GLY A 123 1.68 -3.11 22.88
N PRO A 124 0.97 -4.20 23.25
CA PRO A 124 0.76 -5.45 22.51
C PRO A 124 -0.40 -5.42 21.48
N ILE A 125 -1.09 -4.30 21.26
CA ILE A 125 -2.20 -4.24 20.30
C ILE A 125 -1.63 -4.32 18.88
N PRO A 126 -2.00 -5.34 18.06
CA PRO A 126 -1.56 -5.41 16.68
C PRO A 126 -2.01 -4.19 15.89
N ALA A 127 -1.06 -3.56 15.20
CA ALA A 127 -1.31 -2.38 14.40
C ALA A 127 -0.47 -2.37 13.12
N CYS A 128 -1.06 -1.90 12.03
CA CYS A 128 -0.36 -1.66 10.77
C CYS A 128 -0.86 -0.40 10.06
N ILE A 129 -0.02 0.18 9.21
CA ILE A 129 -0.40 1.20 8.25
C ILE A 129 -0.58 0.52 6.90
N GLN A 130 -1.75 0.74 6.30
CA GLN A 130 -2.15 0.11 5.05
C GLN A 130 -2.66 1.16 4.06
N ASN A 131 -2.31 1.03 2.77
CA ASN A 131 -2.85 1.88 1.72
C ASN A 131 -4.25 1.41 1.24
N SER A 132 -4.84 2.09 0.26
CA SER A 132 -6.15 1.73 -0.31
C SER A 132 -6.14 0.41 -1.08
N ARG A 133 -4.98 -0.04 -1.57
CA ARG A 133 -4.77 -1.32 -2.28
C ARG A 133 -4.49 -2.52 -1.36
N TYR A 134 -4.50 -2.31 -0.05
CA TYR A 134 -4.15 -3.32 0.96
C TYR A 134 -2.64 -3.61 1.13
N ASP A 135 -1.76 -2.81 0.53
CA ASP A 135 -0.32 -2.91 0.80
C ASP A 135 -0.03 -2.49 2.25
N ILE A 136 0.74 -3.30 2.96
CA ILE A 136 1.16 -3.04 4.34
C ILE A 136 2.43 -2.19 4.28
N LEU A 137 2.31 -0.90 4.59
CA LEU A 137 3.39 0.07 4.51
C LEU A 137 4.30 0.06 5.74
N ALA A 138 3.73 -0.28 6.90
CA ALA A 138 4.44 -0.49 8.16
C ALA A 138 3.56 -1.27 9.14
N TYR A 139 4.16 -1.92 10.13
CA TYR A 139 3.47 -2.66 11.17
C TYR A 139 4.31 -2.70 12.44
N ASN A 140 3.66 -2.92 13.59
CA ASN A 140 4.37 -3.24 14.82
C ASN A 140 4.67 -4.75 14.92
N ALA A 141 5.58 -5.12 15.81
CA ALA A 141 6.05 -6.51 15.97
C ALA A 141 4.89 -7.50 16.15
N THR A 142 3.91 -7.18 17.02
CA THR A 142 2.78 -8.06 17.27
C THR A 142 1.91 -8.30 16.03
N TYR A 143 1.70 -7.28 15.19
CA TYR A 143 1.00 -7.47 13.91
C TYR A 143 1.83 -8.31 12.94
N GLY A 144 3.16 -8.15 12.95
CA GLY A 144 4.12 -8.90 12.15
C GLY A 144 4.07 -10.42 12.34
N ARG A 145 3.50 -10.89 13.45
CA ARG A 145 3.31 -12.32 13.79
C ARG A 145 1.86 -12.76 13.91
N LEU A 146 0.91 -11.85 13.69
CA LEU A 146 -0.50 -12.09 14.03
C LEU A 146 -1.13 -13.16 13.13
N LEU A 147 -0.89 -13.08 11.83
CA LEU A 147 -1.50 -13.93 10.80
C LEU A 147 -0.49 -14.85 10.10
N CYS A 148 0.73 -14.37 9.90
CA CYS A 148 1.90 -15.13 9.46
C CYS A 148 3.15 -14.37 9.93
N ASP A 149 4.34 -14.87 9.60
CA ASP A 149 5.58 -14.10 9.69
C ASP A 149 5.66 -13.10 8.53
N LEU A 150 5.44 -11.81 8.79
CA LEU A 150 5.57 -10.76 7.76
C LEU A 150 7.03 -10.42 7.44
N ASP A 151 7.95 -10.62 8.37
CA ASP A 151 9.36 -10.29 8.18
C ASP A 151 10.06 -11.28 7.25
N ALA A 152 9.60 -12.53 7.22
CA ALA A 152 10.02 -13.55 6.25
C ALA A 152 9.52 -13.30 4.82
N LEU A 153 8.58 -12.37 4.60
CA LEU A 153 8.02 -12.09 3.28
C LEU A 153 8.77 -10.95 2.57
N PRO A 154 8.97 -11.05 1.23
CA PRO A 154 9.42 -9.92 0.43
C PRO A 154 8.48 -8.71 0.58
N PRO A 155 8.99 -7.47 0.68
CA PRO A 155 8.15 -6.27 0.83
C PRO A 155 7.02 -6.12 -0.19
N GLU A 156 7.23 -6.54 -1.44
CA GLU A 156 6.28 -6.54 -2.54
C GLU A 156 5.12 -7.55 -2.37
N ASP A 157 5.27 -8.51 -1.47
CA ASP A 157 4.26 -9.54 -1.17
C ASP A 157 3.45 -9.18 0.08
N ARG A 158 3.87 -8.15 0.83
CA ARG A 158 3.19 -7.69 2.06
C ARG A 158 1.93 -6.90 1.73
N ASN A 159 0.95 -7.58 1.16
CA ASN A 159 -0.37 -7.06 0.83
C ASN A 159 -1.44 -7.99 1.39
N CYS A 160 -2.34 -7.48 2.24
CA CYS A 160 -3.32 -8.34 2.92
C CYS A 160 -4.26 -9.06 1.94
N LEU A 161 -4.63 -8.41 0.83
CA LEU A 161 -5.47 -9.02 -0.20
C LEU A 161 -4.72 -10.14 -0.90
N TRP A 162 -3.46 -9.90 -1.31
CA TRP A 162 -2.61 -10.95 -1.89
C TRP A 162 -2.46 -12.16 -0.96
N LEU A 163 -2.01 -11.93 0.28
CA LEU A 163 -1.72 -13.00 1.24
C LEU A 163 -2.94 -13.84 1.61
N THR A 164 -4.12 -13.22 1.64
CA THR A 164 -5.40 -13.92 1.86
C THR A 164 -5.68 -14.99 0.81
N PHE A 165 -5.17 -14.83 -0.43
CA PHE A 165 -5.38 -15.78 -1.52
C PHE A 165 -4.18 -16.68 -1.80
N THR A 166 -2.98 -16.37 -1.31
CA THR A 166 -1.74 -17.03 -1.75
C THR A 166 -0.86 -17.57 -0.64
N ASN A 167 -0.95 -17.06 0.59
CA ASN A 167 -0.09 -17.48 1.70
C ASN A 167 -0.81 -18.50 2.60
N ALA A 168 -0.20 -19.66 2.81
CA ALA A 168 -0.81 -20.76 3.55
C ALA A 168 -1.04 -20.45 5.03
N ASP A 169 -0.05 -19.83 5.70
CA ASP A 169 -0.13 -19.50 7.12
C ASP A 169 -1.18 -18.43 7.39
N TRP A 170 -1.16 -17.36 6.59
CA TRP A 170 -2.18 -16.31 6.64
C TRP A 170 -3.59 -16.89 6.52
N ARG A 171 -3.79 -17.80 5.56
CA ARG A 171 -5.08 -18.47 5.33
C ARG A 171 -5.46 -19.38 6.48
N ALA A 172 -4.53 -20.13 7.07
CA ALA A 172 -4.77 -20.99 8.22
C ALA A 172 -5.19 -20.19 9.47
N SER A 173 -4.72 -18.95 9.58
CA SER A 173 -5.10 -18.03 10.65
C SER A 173 -6.47 -17.38 10.50
N LEU A 174 -7.03 -17.32 9.29
CA LEU A 174 -8.37 -16.76 9.07
C LEU A 174 -9.46 -17.75 9.50
N VAL A 175 -10.43 -17.26 10.27
CA VAL A 175 -11.70 -17.95 10.49
C VAL A 175 -12.67 -17.57 9.36
N ASP A 176 -13.43 -18.54 8.87
CA ASP A 176 -14.37 -18.38 7.75
C ASP A 176 -13.72 -17.79 6.48
N VAL A 177 -12.60 -18.39 6.04
CA VAL A 177 -11.81 -17.97 4.86
C VAL A 177 -12.68 -17.64 3.66
N GLY A 178 -13.69 -18.45 3.34
CA GLY A 178 -14.57 -18.22 2.20
C GLY A 178 -15.37 -16.91 2.30
N GLU A 179 -15.82 -16.53 3.50
CA GLU A 179 -16.48 -15.24 3.73
C GLU A 179 -15.48 -14.08 3.67
N VAL A 180 -14.30 -14.25 4.27
CA VAL A 180 -13.23 -13.24 4.21
C VAL A 180 -12.84 -12.94 2.77
N ASN A 181 -12.67 -13.98 1.94
CA ASN A 181 -12.29 -13.88 0.54
C ASN A 181 -13.33 -13.12 -0.29
N ARG A 182 -14.62 -13.44 -0.13
CA ARG A 182 -15.72 -12.70 -0.80
C ARG A 182 -15.74 -11.23 -0.38
N ASN A 183 -15.65 -10.96 0.93
CA ASN A 183 -15.68 -9.62 1.47
C ASN A 183 -14.51 -8.74 1.00
N ILE A 184 -13.29 -9.26 1.03
CA ILE A 184 -12.10 -8.47 0.65
C ILE A 184 -12.07 -8.22 -0.87
N ALA A 185 -12.49 -9.19 -1.69
CA ALA A 185 -12.61 -9.02 -3.14
C ALA A 185 -13.68 -7.99 -3.52
N ALA A 186 -14.84 -8.02 -2.86
CA ALA A 186 -15.91 -7.02 -3.06
C ALA A 186 -15.46 -5.60 -2.69
N LYS A 187 -14.77 -5.44 -1.56
CA LYS A 187 -14.21 -4.14 -1.14
C LYS A 187 -13.13 -3.65 -2.10
N PHE A 188 -12.25 -4.54 -2.57
CA PHE A 188 -11.25 -4.21 -3.57
C PHE A 188 -11.88 -3.71 -4.87
N ARG A 189 -12.93 -4.38 -5.35
CA ARG A 189 -13.70 -3.94 -6.53
C ARG A 189 -14.29 -2.54 -6.36
N ALA A 190 -14.94 -2.29 -5.22
CA ALA A 190 -15.53 -1.00 -4.93
C ALA A 190 -14.48 0.11 -4.93
N ALA A 191 -13.33 -0.12 -4.30
CA ALA A 191 -12.24 0.84 -4.29
C ALA A 191 -11.61 1.03 -5.69
N MET A 192 -11.46 -0.04 -6.47
CA MET A 192 -10.88 0.02 -7.81
C MET A 192 -11.68 0.92 -8.77
N ALA A 193 -12.99 1.11 -8.56
CA ALA A 193 -13.81 2.00 -9.37
C ALA A 193 -13.32 3.46 -9.37
N GLU A 194 -12.73 3.92 -8.28
CA GLU A 194 -12.15 5.27 -8.15
C GLU A 194 -10.72 5.34 -8.72
N HIS A 195 -10.13 4.20 -9.06
CA HIS A 195 -8.72 4.05 -9.43
C HIS A 195 -8.52 3.33 -10.79
N LEU A 196 -9.53 3.34 -11.67
CA LEU A 196 -9.52 2.61 -12.95
C LEU A 196 -8.37 3.00 -13.90
N ALA A 197 -7.89 4.24 -13.82
CA ALA A 197 -6.77 4.71 -14.62
C ALA A 197 -5.40 4.39 -14.01
N GLU A 198 -5.35 3.84 -12.79
CA GLU A 198 -4.09 3.67 -12.05
C GLU A 198 -3.43 2.32 -12.35
N PRO A 199 -2.20 2.30 -12.91
CA PRO A 199 -1.53 1.06 -13.30
C PRO A 199 -1.30 0.08 -12.15
N ALA A 200 -0.97 0.57 -10.94
CA ALA A 200 -0.73 -0.27 -9.78
C ALA A 200 -1.97 -1.09 -9.37
N TRP A 201 -3.18 -0.56 -9.54
CA TRP A 201 -4.42 -1.29 -9.29
C TRP A 201 -4.64 -2.39 -10.32
N LYS A 202 -4.39 -2.11 -11.61
CA LYS A 202 -4.47 -3.10 -12.69
C LYS A 202 -3.43 -4.21 -12.53
N ALA A 203 -2.20 -3.84 -12.16
CA ALA A 203 -1.13 -4.79 -11.92
C ALA A 203 -1.47 -5.74 -10.75
N LEU A 204 -2.00 -5.22 -9.65
CA LEU A 204 -2.45 -6.05 -8.53
C LEU A 204 -3.60 -6.97 -8.93
N LEU A 205 -4.60 -6.49 -9.69
CA LEU A 205 -5.68 -7.33 -10.19
C LEU A 205 -5.15 -8.47 -11.07
N ALA A 206 -4.32 -8.16 -12.08
CA ALA A 206 -3.74 -9.16 -12.97
C ALA A 206 -2.88 -10.17 -12.19
N ARG A 207 -2.12 -9.70 -11.19
CA ARG A 207 -1.33 -10.55 -10.31
C ARG A 207 -2.22 -11.51 -9.49
N LEU A 208 -3.32 -11.02 -8.92
CA LEU A 208 -4.28 -11.84 -8.17
C LEU A 208 -4.96 -12.88 -9.07
N GLU A 209 -5.39 -12.48 -10.27
CA GLU A 209 -5.99 -13.37 -11.25
C GLU A 209 -5.01 -14.46 -11.69
N ALA A 210 -3.74 -14.15 -11.89
CA ALA A 210 -2.72 -15.15 -12.21
C ALA A 210 -2.41 -16.07 -11.01
N GLY A 211 -2.31 -15.49 -9.81
CA GLY A 211 -1.82 -16.16 -8.60
C GLY A 211 -2.84 -17.03 -7.86
N SER A 212 -4.15 -16.86 -8.09
CA SER A 212 -5.16 -17.62 -7.35
C SER A 212 -6.41 -17.95 -8.19
N ALA A 213 -6.65 -19.24 -8.40
CA ALA A 213 -7.88 -19.72 -9.03
C ALA A 213 -9.13 -19.37 -8.21
N GLU A 214 -9.02 -19.44 -6.87
CA GLU A 214 -10.09 -19.05 -5.96
C GLU A 214 -10.41 -17.56 -6.08
N PHE A 215 -9.39 -16.69 -6.19
CA PHE A 215 -9.63 -15.27 -6.44
C PHE A 215 -10.39 -15.06 -7.75
N ARG A 216 -9.97 -15.71 -8.85
CA ARG A 216 -10.68 -15.60 -10.14
C ARG A 216 -12.15 -15.97 -10.02
N GLU A 217 -12.45 -17.04 -9.30
CA GLU A 217 -13.83 -17.48 -9.09
C GLU A 217 -14.65 -16.46 -8.30
N VAL A 218 -14.12 -16.00 -7.15
CA VAL A 218 -14.79 -14.99 -6.32
C VAL A 218 -14.95 -13.67 -7.07
N TRP A 219 -13.93 -13.25 -7.82
CA TRP A 219 -13.96 -12.06 -8.64
C TRP A 219 -14.99 -12.18 -9.78
N ALA A 220 -15.15 -13.34 -10.41
CA ALA A 220 -16.16 -13.53 -11.46
C ALA A 220 -17.60 -13.38 -10.95
N ARG A 221 -17.86 -13.51 -9.64
CA ARG A 221 -19.21 -13.41 -9.06
C ARG A 221 -19.73 -11.97 -8.90
N HIS A 222 -18.87 -10.96 -9.06
CA HIS A 222 -19.26 -9.53 -9.03
C HIS A 222 -20.03 -9.12 -7.75
N GLU A 223 -19.77 -9.79 -6.63
CA GLU A 223 -20.47 -9.52 -5.38
C GLU A 223 -20.15 -8.12 -4.85
N VAL A 224 -21.19 -7.41 -4.40
CA VAL A 224 -21.08 -6.18 -3.61
C VAL A 224 -21.58 -6.52 -2.23
N VAL A 225 -20.66 -6.60 -1.26
CA VAL A 225 -21.00 -6.98 0.13
C VAL A 225 -21.01 -5.73 1.01
N GLY A 226 -21.96 -5.66 1.93
CA GLY A 226 -22.09 -4.57 2.90
C GLY A 226 -20.94 -4.52 3.92
N GLN A 227 -21.05 -3.64 4.91
CA GLN A 227 -20.05 -3.56 5.97
C GLN A 227 -20.04 -4.85 6.81
N GLY A 228 -19.01 -5.68 6.61
CA GLY A 228 -18.75 -6.83 7.47
C GLY A 228 -18.46 -6.43 8.92
N GLY A 229 -18.68 -7.36 9.85
CA GLY A 229 -18.51 -7.14 11.29
C GLY A 229 -17.12 -6.59 11.67
N ARG A 230 -17.09 -5.76 12.71
CA ARG A 230 -15.86 -5.16 13.26
C ARG A 230 -15.01 -6.18 13.99
N THR A 231 -15.63 -7.20 14.58
CA THR A 231 -14.96 -8.31 15.25
C THR A 231 -14.35 -9.28 14.25
N LYS A 232 -13.11 -9.69 14.52
CA LYS A 232 -12.31 -10.65 13.76
C LYS A 232 -11.92 -11.80 14.69
N TYR A 233 -12.08 -13.00 14.17
CA TYR A 233 -11.60 -14.22 14.80
C TYR A 233 -10.33 -14.65 14.07
N ILE A 234 -9.20 -14.69 14.79
CA ILE A 234 -7.89 -15.02 14.22
C ILE A 234 -7.31 -16.21 14.99
N ARG A 235 -6.97 -17.29 14.27
CA ARG A 235 -6.27 -18.45 14.84
C ARG A 235 -4.77 -18.26 14.68
N ASN A 236 -4.13 -17.65 15.67
CA ASN A 236 -2.68 -17.49 15.67
C ASN A 236 -1.98 -18.83 15.97
N ALA A 237 -0.92 -19.14 15.24
CA ALA A 237 -0.19 -20.40 15.36
C ALA A 237 0.46 -20.63 16.74
N HIS A 238 0.80 -19.55 17.46
CA HIS A 238 1.55 -19.60 18.72
C HIS A 238 0.67 -19.44 19.96
N VAL A 239 -0.37 -18.59 19.86
CA VAL A 239 -1.21 -18.23 21.02
C VAL A 239 -2.67 -18.66 20.92
N GLY A 240 -3.06 -19.28 19.80
CA GLY A 240 -4.41 -19.82 19.61
C GLY A 240 -5.42 -18.79 19.10
N LEU A 241 -6.70 -18.99 19.44
CA LEU A 241 -7.79 -18.15 18.95
C LEU A 241 -7.81 -16.77 19.63
N LEU A 242 -7.91 -15.72 18.83
CA LEU A 242 -7.99 -14.33 19.26
C LEU A 242 -9.30 -13.72 18.76
N HIS A 243 -9.97 -12.98 19.65
CA HIS A 243 -11.15 -12.19 19.33
C HIS A 243 -10.77 -10.71 19.36
N LEU A 244 -10.68 -10.11 18.17
CA LEU A 244 -10.16 -8.76 18.02
C LEU A 244 -11.17 -7.86 17.32
N GLU A 245 -11.39 -6.66 17.84
CA GLU A 245 -12.14 -5.63 17.14
C GLU A 245 -11.18 -4.82 16.26
N HIS A 246 -11.44 -4.80 14.95
CA HIS A 246 -10.67 -3.99 14.02
C HIS A 246 -11.21 -2.55 13.94
N THR A 247 -10.32 -1.57 13.92
CA THR A 247 -10.65 -0.16 13.70
C THR A 247 -9.72 0.46 12.66
N ASN A 248 -10.28 1.27 11.76
CA ASN A 248 -9.54 2.03 10.75
C ASN A 248 -9.49 3.51 11.14
N LEU A 249 -8.29 4.09 11.12
CA LEU A 249 -8.03 5.50 11.38
C LEU A 249 -7.29 6.09 10.18
N TRP A 250 -7.95 6.92 9.38
CA TRP A 250 -7.36 7.52 8.19
C TRP A 250 -6.33 8.59 8.55
N LEU A 251 -5.15 8.50 7.96
CA LEU A 251 -4.03 9.41 8.25
C LEU A 251 -4.11 10.73 7.47
N GLY A 252 -5.16 10.91 6.68
CA GLY A 252 -5.41 12.11 5.88
C GLY A 252 -6.88 12.25 5.50
N PRO A 253 -7.25 13.36 4.85
CA PRO A 253 -8.65 13.76 4.61
C PRO A 253 -9.39 12.94 3.52
N GLY A 254 -8.82 11.84 2.99
CA GLY A 254 -9.40 11.04 1.91
C GLY A 254 -8.95 9.57 1.90
N ALA A 255 -9.13 8.87 0.77
CA ALA A 255 -8.79 7.45 0.55
C ALA A 255 -7.27 7.19 0.47
N GLY A 256 -6.52 7.67 1.45
CA GLY A 256 -5.08 7.48 1.61
C GLY A 256 -4.73 6.34 2.57
N PRO A 257 -3.48 6.31 3.05
CA PRO A 257 -3.06 5.38 4.10
C PRO A 257 -3.92 5.51 5.35
N ARG A 258 -4.19 4.37 5.98
CA ARG A 258 -4.90 4.27 7.25
C ARG A 258 -4.11 3.43 8.24
N LEU A 259 -4.20 3.78 9.51
CA LEU A 259 -3.81 2.92 10.61
C LEU A 259 -4.95 1.93 10.87
N VAL A 260 -4.62 0.65 10.89
CA VAL A 260 -5.51 -0.45 11.28
C VAL A 260 -5.05 -0.95 12.63
N THR A 261 -5.94 -0.96 13.61
CA THR A 261 -5.69 -1.55 14.94
C THR A 261 -6.62 -2.73 15.17
N MET A 262 -6.16 -3.72 15.94
CA MET A 262 -6.95 -4.90 16.31
C MET A 262 -6.96 -5.09 17.83
N VAL A 263 -7.96 -4.51 18.50
CA VAL A 263 -8.03 -4.45 19.97
C VAL A 263 -8.68 -5.73 20.51
N PRO A 264 -8.12 -6.39 21.54
CA PRO A 264 -8.76 -7.58 22.14
C PRO A 264 -10.09 -7.21 22.79
N VAL A 265 -11.13 -7.99 22.51
CA VAL A 265 -12.49 -7.77 23.06
C VAL A 265 -12.70 -8.44 24.41
N ASP A 266 -11.81 -9.35 24.81
CA ASP A 266 -11.84 -10.10 26.07
C ASP A 266 -10.44 -10.22 26.69
N GLU A 267 -10.41 -10.57 27.98
CA GLU A 267 -9.16 -10.68 28.75
C GLU A 267 -8.28 -11.85 28.27
N GLU A 268 -8.90 -12.92 27.77
CA GLU A 268 -8.18 -14.07 27.24
C GLU A 268 -7.37 -13.69 25.98
N SER A 269 -7.98 -12.95 25.05
CA SER A 269 -7.32 -12.43 23.86
C SER A 269 -6.24 -11.40 24.21
N ARG A 270 -6.46 -10.58 25.25
CA ARG A 270 -5.45 -9.65 25.77
C ARG A 270 -4.22 -10.41 26.27
N ALA A 271 -4.39 -11.38 27.16
CA ALA A 271 -3.30 -12.17 27.70
C ALA A 271 -2.55 -12.96 26.60
N ARG A 272 -3.27 -13.44 25.58
CA ARG A 272 -2.67 -14.10 24.40
C ARG A 272 -1.84 -13.14 23.56
N LEU A 273 -2.30 -11.90 23.33
CA LEU A 273 -1.51 -10.90 22.60
C LEU A 273 -0.24 -10.49 23.35
N GLU A 274 -0.31 -10.32 24.68
CA GLU A 274 0.88 -10.08 25.51
C GLU A 274 1.86 -11.25 25.44
N ARG A 275 1.37 -12.49 25.38
CA ARG A 275 2.22 -13.66 25.17
C ARG A 275 2.87 -13.63 23.79
N LEU A 276 2.14 -13.25 22.75
CA LEU A 276 2.65 -13.15 21.39
C LEU A 276 3.78 -12.12 21.29
N GLU A 277 3.58 -10.92 21.87
CA GLU A 277 4.61 -9.87 21.93
C GLU A 277 5.87 -10.32 22.67
N ARG A 278 5.73 -11.04 23.80
CA ARG A 278 6.88 -11.59 24.53
C ARG A 278 7.67 -12.62 23.72
N LEU A 279 7.00 -13.46 22.93
CA LEU A 279 7.68 -14.44 22.06
C LEU A 279 8.56 -13.73 21.03
N GLU A 280 8.04 -12.65 20.43
CA GLU A 280 8.79 -11.81 19.49
C GLU A 280 10.07 -11.23 20.11
N HIS A 281 9.96 -10.66 21.32
CA HIS A 281 11.12 -10.11 22.01
C HIS A 281 12.17 -11.16 22.38
N LEU A 282 11.76 -12.39 22.68
CA LEU A 282 12.69 -13.48 23.01
C LEU A 282 13.41 -14.01 21.76
N GLU A 283 12.71 -14.11 20.63
CA GLU A 283 13.32 -14.49 19.34
C GLU A 283 14.27 -13.41 18.84
N ALA A 284 13.90 -12.13 18.96
CA ALA A 284 14.76 -11.01 18.60
C ALA A 284 16.03 -10.89 19.48
N ALA A 285 15.98 -11.34 20.74
CA ALA A 285 17.13 -11.34 21.63
C ALA A 285 18.07 -12.55 21.45
N ALA A 286 17.65 -13.57 20.71
CA ALA A 286 18.41 -14.79 20.47
C ALA A 286 19.26 -14.76 19.18
N VAL A 287 19.11 -13.71 18.36
CA VAL A 287 19.83 -13.45 17.10
C VAL A 287 20.90 -12.39 17.31
#